data_AF-C5H9M8-F1
#
_entry.id   AF-C5H9M8-F1
#
_cell.length_a   1.000
_cell.length_b   1.000
_cell.length_c   1.000
_cell.angle_alpha   90.00
_cell.angle_beta   90.00
_cell.angle_gamma   90.00
#
_symmetry.space_group_name_H-M   'P 1'
#
loop_
_entity.id
_entity.type
_entity.pdbx_description
1 polymer ?
#
loop_
_entity_poly.entity_id
_entity_poly.type
_entity_poly.pdbx_seq_one_letter_code
_entity_poly.pdbx_strand_id
1 'polypeptide(L)'
;VDEETRYVPVICVISRCKHKDIEAAWEALKYAKKPRIYIFICTSEIHMKYKLKKTKEEVIEMAKSSIRFAKKLGFTDIQFGCEDGGRSEKDFLCKIMGEAIKEGVKTVTLADTVGINIPQEFGEMVTYLKANTPGIDDVVVAFLCHNDLGLATANTIA
;
A
#
# COMPACT_ATOMS: atom_id res chain seq x y z
N VAL A 1 -2.22 17.00 -20.33
CA VAL A 1 -2.22 18.18 -19.45
C VAL A 1 -3.55 18.81 -19.70
N ASP A 2 -4.33 19.02 -18.66
CA ASP A 2 -5.60 19.73 -18.82
C ASP A 2 -5.31 21.14 -19.33
N GLU A 3 -5.88 21.51 -20.47
CA GLU A 3 -5.50 22.75 -21.18
C GLU A 3 -5.95 24.00 -20.42
N GLU A 4 -7.06 23.89 -19.68
CA GLU A 4 -7.69 24.97 -18.93
C GLU A 4 -7.00 25.19 -17.58
N THR A 5 -6.84 24.11 -16.80
CA THR A 5 -6.30 24.15 -15.43
C THR A 5 -4.77 23.98 -15.38
N ARG A 6 -4.14 23.62 -16.50
CA ARG A 6 -2.74 23.16 -16.58
C ARG A 6 -2.44 21.95 -15.69
N TYR A 7 -3.47 21.26 -15.19
CA TYR A 7 -3.31 20.13 -14.29
C TYR A 7 -2.65 18.94 -15.01
N VAL A 8 -1.73 18.29 -14.30
CA VAL A 8 -1.09 17.05 -14.74
C VAL A 8 -1.51 15.96 -13.76
N PRO A 9 -2.36 15.01 -14.20
CA PRO A 9 -2.77 13.90 -13.35
C PRO A 9 -1.59 12.99 -13.04
N VAL A 10 -1.63 12.39 -11.86
CA VAL A 10 -0.78 11.24 -11.53
C VAL A 10 -1.37 10.02 -12.20
N ILE A 11 -0.58 9.33 -13.03
CA ILE A 11 -0.97 8.06 -13.62
C ILE A 11 -0.39 6.97 -12.74
N CYS A 12 -1.26 6.15 -12.15
CA CYS A 12 -0.86 5.09 -11.23
C CYS A 12 -1.05 3.71 -11.87
N VAL A 13 -0.07 2.83 -11.69
CA VAL A 13 -0.15 1.41 -12.07
C VAL A 13 0.01 0.54 -10.84
N ILE A 14 -0.77 -0.54 -10.75
CA ILE A 14 -0.64 -1.52 -9.68
C ILE A 14 0.35 -2.62 -10.06
N SER A 15 1.16 -3.08 -9.12
CA SER A 15 2.13 -4.16 -9.33
C SER A 15 2.19 -5.07 -8.12
N ARG A 16 2.35 -6.37 -8.37
CA ARG A 16 2.74 -7.34 -7.34
C ARG A 16 4.20 -7.08 -6.92
N CYS A 17 4.61 -7.60 -5.76
CA CYS A 17 6.02 -7.67 -5.35
C CYS A 17 6.83 -8.69 -6.17
N LYS A 18 6.94 -8.46 -7.49
CA LYS A 18 7.71 -9.27 -8.45
C LYS A 18 8.43 -8.33 -9.40
N HIS A 19 9.74 -8.50 -9.59
CA HIS A 19 10.54 -7.62 -10.45
C HIS A 19 9.99 -7.55 -11.88
N LYS A 20 9.57 -8.67 -12.47
CA LYS A 20 8.97 -8.69 -13.82
C LYS A 20 7.72 -7.82 -13.96
N ASP A 21 6.89 -7.78 -12.91
CA ASP A 21 5.68 -6.95 -12.90
C ASP A 21 6.03 -5.47 -12.76
N ILE A 22 7.02 -5.16 -11.92
CA ILE A 22 7.51 -3.80 -11.70
C ILE A 22 8.20 -3.26 -12.96
N GLU A 23 8.92 -4.10 -13.69
CA GLU A 23 9.49 -3.78 -15.00
C GLU A 23 8.40 -3.49 -16.04
N ALA A 24 7.39 -4.34 -16.13
CA ALA A 24 6.24 -4.10 -17.00
C ALA A 24 5.49 -2.80 -16.64
N ALA A 25 5.32 -2.53 -15.34
CA ALA A 25 4.74 -1.29 -14.83
C ALA A 25 5.57 -0.06 -15.23
N TRP A 26 6.90 -0.14 -15.17
CA TRP A 26 7.77 0.94 -15.61
C TRP A 26 7.67 1.17 -17.12
N GLU A 27 7.74 0.12 -17.92
CA GLU A 27 7.64 0.23 -19.37
C GLU A 27 6.33 0.88 -19.82
N ALA A 28 5.23 0.61 -19.10
CA ALA A 28 3.94 1.23 -19.35
C ALA A 28 3.88 2.73 -18.98
N LEU A 29 4.62 3.16 -17.94
CA LEU A 29 4.47 4.49 -17.34
C LEU A 29 5.68 5.41 -17.50
N LYS A 30 6.82 4.95 -18.02
CA LYS A 30 8.07 5.74 -18.10
C LYS A 30 7.95 7.07 -18.86
N TYR A 31 6.93 7.20 -19.72
CA TYR A 31 6.64 8.44 -20.46
C TYR A 31 5.56 9.31 -19.81
N ALA A 32 4.90 8.84 -18.73
CA ALA A 32 3.96 9.64 -17.98
C ALA A 32 4.71 10.76 -17.24
N LYS A 33 4.13 11.97 -17.22
CA LYS A 33 4.76 13.13 -16.55
C LYS A 33 4.82 12.98 -15.02
N LYS A 34 3.87 12.25 -14.43
CA LYS A 34 3.81 11.95 -13.00
C LYS A 34 3.46 10.45 -12.83
N PRO A 35 4.43 9.55 -13.00
CA PRO A 35 4.21 8.12 -12.86
C PRO A 35 4.22 7.73 -11.39
N ARG A 36 3.18 7.02 -10.94
CA ARG A 36 3.12 6.36 -9.64
C ARG A 36 3.04 4.86 -9.82
N ILE A 37 3.72 4.11 -8.96
CA ILE A 37 3.51 2.68 -8.82
C ILE A 37 2.89 2.37 -7.45
N TYR A 38 1.84 1.56 -7.46
CA TYR A 38 1.24 0.99 -6.26
C TYR A 38 1.66 -0.48 -6.14
N ILE A 39 2.59 -0.73 -5.22
CA ILE A 39 3.09 -2.08 -4.92
C ILE A 39 2.32 -2.62 -3.73
N PHE A 40 1.82 -3.86 -3.82
CA PHE A 40 1.08 -4.47 -2.72
C PHE A 40 1.53 -5.91 -2.43
N ILE A 41 1.32 -6.33 -1.19
CA ILE A 41 1.51 -7.71 -0.74
C ILE A 41 0.50 -8.07 0.35
N CYS A 42 0.10 -9.34 0.42
CA CYS A 42 -0.78 -9.82 1.48
C CYS A 42 -0.07 -9.80 2.84
N THR A 43 -0.73 -9.30 3.87
CA THR A 43 -0.15 -9.16 5.22
C THR A 43 -0.82 -9.99 6.31
N SER A 44 -1.94 -10.66 6.01
CA SER A 44 -2.60 -11.53 6.98
C SER A 44 -1.86 -12.85 7.14
N GLU A 45 -1.90 -13.43 8.35
CA GLU A 45 -1.20 -14.68 8.64
C GLU A 45 -1.64 -15.81 7.69
N ILE A 46 -2.95 -15.92 7.43
CA ILE A 46 -3.51 -16.95 6.54
C ILE A 46 -2.95 -16.79 5.12
N HIS A 47 -2.95 -15.57 4.57
CA HIS A 47 -2.40 -15.34 3.24
C HIS A 47 -0.88 -15.55 3.19
N MET A 48 -0.13 -15.08 4.18
CA MET A 48 1.31 -15.30 4.23
C MET A 48 1.66 -16.80 4.29
N LYS A 49 0.99 -17.55 5.16
CA LYS A 49 1.27 -18.98 5.39
C LYS A 49 0.80 -19.88 4.25
N TYR A 50 -0.44 -19.70 3.77
CA TYR A 50 -1.06 -20.67 2.86
C TYR A 50 -1.05 -20.22 1.39
N LYS A 51 -1.09 -18.91 1.11
CA LYS A 51 -1.08 -18.35 -0.26
C LYS A 51 0.34 -18.04 -0.72
N LEU A 52 1.09 -17.26 0.06
CA LEU A 52 2.47 -16.88 -0.27
C LEU A 52 3.48 -17.98 0.11
N LYS A 53 3.17 -18.78 1.14
CA LYS A 53 4.09 -19.76 1.75
C LYS A 53 5.39 -19.10 2.21
N LYS A 54 5.25 -17.97 2.90
CA LYS A 54 6.33 -17.10 3.35
C LYS A 54 6.18 -16.73 4.82
N THR A 55 7.32 -16.54 5.46
CA THR A 55 7.42 -15.95 6.80
C THR A 55 7.19 -14.44 6.76
N LYS A 56 6.92 -13.82 7.92
CA LYS A 56 6.78 -12.37 8.06
C LYS A 56 8.02 -11.62 7.56
N GLU A 57 9.20 -12.14 7.87
CA GLU A 57 10.50 -11.57 7.48
C GLU A 57 10.71 -11.63 5.97
N GLU A 58 10.37 -12.75 5.33
CA GLU A 58 10.45 -12.86 3.87
C GLU A 58 9.47 -11.91 3.18
N VAL A 59 8.26 -11.72 3.73
CA VAL A 59 7.27 -10.78 3.18
C VAL A 59 7.77 -9.33 3.28
N ILE A 60 8.38 -8.96 4.40
CA ILE A 60 9.03 -7.65 4.56
C ILE A 60 10.16 -7.48 3.54
N GLU A 61 11.04 -8.46 3.38
CA GLU A 61 12.15 -8.35 2.42
C GLU A 61 11.65 -8.30 0.97
N MET A 62 10.58 -9.03 0.64
CA MET A 62 9.93 -8.93 -0.67
C MET A 62 9.40 -7.51 -0.94
N ALA A 63 8.78 -6.87 0.06
CA ALA A 63 8.32 -5.49 -0.06
C ALA A 63 9.50 -4.53 -0.26
N LYS A 64 10.53 -4.61 0.58
CA LYS A 64 11.73 -3.76 0.50
C LYS A 64 12.46 -3.90 -0.83
N SER A 65 12.73 -5.14 -1.25
CA SER A 65 13.36 -5.44 -2.53
C SER A 65 12.56 -4.89 -3.72
N SER A 66 11.22 -4.99 -3.67
CA SER A 66 10.34 -4.46 -4.71
C SER A 66 10.36 -2.93 -4.77
N ILE A 67 10.31 -2.25 -3.62
CA ILE A 67 10.40 -0.78 -3.54
C ILE A 67 11.75 -0.29 -4.07
N ARG A 68 12.86 -0.90 -3.64
CA ARG A 68 14.21 -0.58 -4.12
C ARG A 68 14.33 -0.76 -5.64
N PHE A 69 13.77 -1.85 -6.16
CA PHE A 69 13.78 -2.12 -7.59
C PHE A 69 12.96 -1.08 -8.38
N ALA A 70 11.77 -0.72 -7.91
CA ALA A 70 10.96 0.34 -8.53
C ALA A 70 11.70 1.69 -8.55
N LYS A 71 12.38 2.07 -7.46
CA LYS A 71 13.23 3.27 -7.41
C LYS A 71 14.37 3.20 -8.43
N LYS A 72 15.03 2.03 -8.56
CA LYS A 72 16.11 1.82 -9.53
C LYS A 72 15.64 2.02 -10.98
N LEU A 73 14.41 1.64 -11.31
CA LEU A 73 13.85 1.84 -12.64
C LEU A 73 13.52 3.31 -12.94
N GLY A 74 13.20 4.10 -11.91
CA GLY A 74 12.93 5.53 -12.06
C GLY A 74 11.64 6.03 -11.40
N PHE A 75 10.89 5.16 -10.70
CA PHE A 75 9.73 5.62 -9.93
C PHE A 75 10.18 6.49 -8.75
N THR A 76 9.63 7.71 -8.68
CA THR A 76 9.86 8.66 -7.58
C THR A 76 8.64 8.86 -6.69
N ASP A 77 7.49 8.32 -7.11
CA ASP A 77 6.24 8.28 -6.36
C ASP A 77 5.81 6.80 -6.23
N ILE A 78 5.99 6.25 -5.04
CA ILE A 78 5.74 4.84 -4.72
C ILE A 78 4.75 4.79 -3.57
N GLN A 79 3.68 4.05 -3.80
CA GLN A 79 2.66 3.70 -2.82
C GLN A 79 2.81 2.22 -2.45
N PHE A 80 2.72 1.90 -1.15
CA PHE A 80 2.80 0.52 -0.65
C PHE A 80 1.50 0.09 0.04
N GLY A 81 1.01 -1.10 -0.30
CA GLY A 81 -0.29 -1.60 0.16
C GLY A 81 -0.21 -2.89 0.95
N CYS A 82 -0.89 -2.90 2.09
CA CYS A 82 -1.15 -4.08 2.89
C CYS A 82 -2.49 -4.71 2.45
N GLU A 83 -2.44 -5.67 1.52
CA GLU A 83 -3.61 -6.45 1.14
C GLU A 83 -4.04 -7.33 2.33
N ASP A 84 -5.36 -7.43 2.53
CA ASP A 84 -5.96 -8.14 3.66
C ASP A 84 -5.60 -7.53 5.02
N GLY A 85 -5.43 -6.20 5.03
CA GLY A 85 -5.06 -5.42 6.20
C GLY A 85 -6.06 -5.53 7.35
N GLY A 86 -7.36 -5.55 7.05
CA GLY A 86 -8.42 -5.68 8.05
C GLY A 86 -8.35 -6.97 8.91
N ARG A 87 -7.64 -8.01 8.44
CA ARG A 87 -7.41 -9.28 9.16
C ARG A 87 -5.95 -9.51 9.56
N SER A 88 -5.10 -8.50 9.37
CA SER A 88 -3.69 -8.58 9.69
C SER A 88 -3.42 -8.19 11.15
N GLU A 89 -2.37 -8.75 11.74
CA GLU A 89 -1.91 -8.35 13.07
C GLU A 89 -1.43 -6.90 13.04
N LYS A 90 -1.94 -6.07 13.95
CA LYS A 90 -1.67 -4.62 13.98
C LYS A 90 -0.17 -4.31 14.06
N ASP A 91 0.57 -5.03 14.89
CA ASP A 91 2.02 -4.83 15.06
C ASP A 91 2.81 -5.21 13.81
N PHE A 92 2.37 -6.25 13.09
CA PHE A 92 2.98 -6.60 11.82
C PHE A 92 2.71 -5.54 10.74
N LEU A 93 1.51 -4.96 10.71
CA LEU A 93 1.19 -3.83 9.83
C LEU A 93 2.11 -2.63 10.12
N CYS A 94 2.24 -2.22 11.39
CA CYS A 94 3.16 -1.14 11.79
C CYS A 94 4.59 -1.44 11.36
N LYS A 95 5.06 -2.68 11.56
CA LYS A 95 6.41 -3.11 11.17
C LYS A 95 6.63 -3.01 9.66
N ILE A 96 5.75 -3.61 8.84
CA ILE A 96 5.95 -3.64 7.38
C ILE A 96 5.75 -2.27 6.74
N MET A 97 4.79 -1.46 7.23
CA MET A 97 4.61 -0.08 6.77
C MET A 97 5.84 0.77 7.14
N GLY A 98 6.34 0.66 8.37
CA GLY A 98 7.56 1.37 8.79
C GLY A 98 8.79 0.99 7.97
N GLU A 99 8.96 -0.30 7.65
CA GLU A 99 10.04 -0.74 6.75
C GLU A 99 9.85 -0.20 5.32
N ALA A 100 8.63 -0.15 4.80
CA ALA A 100 8.36 0.45 3.49
C ALA A 100 8.67 1.95 3.49
N ILE A 101 8.30 2.68 4.55
CA ILE A 101 8.59 4.11 4.74
C ILE A 101 10.10 4.35 4.75
N LYS A 102 10.87 3.53 5.46
CA LYS A 102 12.35 3.60 5.45
C LYS A 102 12.95 3.43 4.06
N GLU A 103 12.33 2.64 3.19
CA GLU A 103 12.76 2.50 1.79
C GLU A 103 12.37 3.70 0.90
N GLY A 104 11.55 4.61 1.42
CA GLY A 104 11.20 5.88 0.81
C GLY A 104 9.88 5.89 0.04
N VAL A 105 8.91 5.06 0.42
CA VAL A 105 7.53 5.20 -0.09
C VAL A 105 6.91 6.50 0.44
N LYS A 106 6.05 7.13 -0.36
CA LYS A 106 5.36 8.39 0.01
C LYS A 106 3.92 8.18 0.45
N THR A 107 3.40 6.98 0.24
CA THR A 107 2.04 6.61 0.63
C THR A 107 2.02 5.17 1.10
N VAL A 108 1.39 4.92 2.24
CA VAL A 108 1.05 3.57 2.71
C VAL A 108 -0.46 3.37 2.64
N THR A 109 -0.91 2.15 2.39
CA THR A 109 -2.33 1.84 2.18
C THR A 109 -2.78 0.65 3.02
N LEU A 110 -3.85 0.84 3.79
CA LEU A 110 -4.56 -0.23 4.46
C LEU A 110 -5.84 -0.56 3.67
N ALA A 111 -6.03 -1.84 3.34
CA ALA A 111 -7.22 -2.31 2.65
C ALA A 111 -8.15 -3.10 3.59
N ASP A 112 -9.43 -2.72 3.64
CA ASP A 112 -10.51 -3.59 4.10
C ASP A 112 -10.91 -4.51 2.94
N THR A 113 -10.04 -5.49 2.66
CA THR A 113 -10.14 -6.34 1.47
C THR A 113 -11.40 -7.20 1.45
N VAL A 114 -11.90 -7.60 2.62
CA VAL A 114 -13.09 -8.44 2.74
C VAL A 114 -14.37 -7.60 2.84
N GLY A 115 -14.26 -6.33 3.23
CA GLY A 115 -15.39 -5.40 3.35
C GLY A 115 -16.24 -5.61 4.61
N ILE A 116 -15.65 -6.20 5.66
CA ILE A 116 -16.35 -6.60 6.88
C ILE A 116 -15.99 -5.74 8.10
N ASN A 117 -15.09 -4.77 7.95
CA ASN A 117 -14.79 -3.85 9.05
C ASN A 117 -15.97 -2.91 9.28
N ILE A 118 -16.22 -2.59 10.55
CA ILE A 118 -17.17 -1.54 10.94
C ILE A 118 -16.43 -0.22 11.22
N PRO A 119 -17.10 0.95 11.11
CA PRO A 119 -16.42 2.24 11.19
C PRO A 119 -15.62 2.46 12.46
N GLN A 120 -16.16 2.03 13.61
CA GLN A 120 -15.47 2.16 14.89
C GLN A 120 -14.15 1.35 14.92
N GLU A 121 -14.19 0.08 14.52
CA GLU A 121 -13.01 -0.79 14.49
C GLU A 121 -11.97 -0.28 13.48
N PHE A 122 -12.43 0.26 12.35
CA PHE A 122 -11.55 0.84 11.33
C PHE A 122 -10.86 2.10 11.86
N GLY A 123 -11.59 3.03 12.47
CA GLY A 123 -11.02 4.23 13.09
C GLY A 123 -10.03 3.92 14.23
N GLU A 124 -10.32 2.89 15.04
CA GLU A 124 -9.39 2.39 16.06
C GLU A 124 -8.12 1.79 15.44
N MET A 125 -8.25 1.05 14.33
CA MET A 125 -7.10 0.55 13.57
C MET A 125 -6.26 1.70 13.01
N VAL A 126 -6.88 2.71 12.40
CA VAL A 126 -6.19 3.89 11.87
C VAL A 126 -5.43 4.63 12.96
N THR A 127 -6.08 4.85 14.11
CA THR A 127 -5.47 5.49 15.28
C THR A 127 -4.26 4.70 15.76
N TYR A 128 -4.38 3.37 15.83
CA TYR A 128 -3.28 2.50 16.23
C TYR A 128 -2.09 2.59 15.25
N LEU A 129 -2.35 2.52 13.95
CA LEU A 129 -1.30 2.59 12.94
C LEU A 129 -0.56 3.93 12.99
N LYS A 130 -1.29 5.05 13.10
CA LYS A 130 -0.69 6.38 13.23
C LYS A 130 0.17 6.52 14.48
N ALA A 131 -0.27 5.98 15.62
CA ALA A 131 0.48 6.09 16.87
C ALA A 131 1.73 5.20 16.92
N ASN A 132 1.74 4.06 16.21
CA ASN A 132 2.73 3.01 16.41
C ASN A 132 3.63 2.72 15.19
N THR A 133 3.37 3.32 14.02
CA THR A 133 4.17 3.08 12.81
C THR A 133 5.30 4.12 12.68
N PRO A 134 6.58 3.71 12.73
CA PRO A 134 7.69 4.65 12.60
C PRO A 134 7.67 5.38 11.24
N GLY A 135 7.75 6.71 11.27
CA GLY A 135 7.80 7.58 10.09
C GLY A 135 6.45 7.80 9.40
N ILE A 136 5.34 7.35 10.00
CA ILE A 136 4.02 7.47 9.36
C ILE A 136 3.53 8.91 9.21
N ASP A 137 4.01 9.82 10.07
CA ASP A 137 3.69 11.25 10.00
C ASP A 137 4.31 11.95 8.77
N ASP A 138 5.34 11.34 8.16
CA ASP A 138 6.05 11.89 6.99
C ASP A 138 5.43 11.44 5.65
N VAL A 139 4.38 10.61 5.68
CA VAL A 139 3.78 9.99 4.49
C VAL A 139 2.26 10.12 4.48
N VAL A 140 1.67 9.94 3.30
CA VAL A 140 0.21 9.86 3.17
C VAL A 140 -0.26 8.48 3.63
N VAL A 141 -1.24 8.44 4.53
CA VAL A 141 -1.97 7.22 4.87
C VAL A 141 -3.23 7.17 4.02
N ALA A 142 -3.34 6.15 3.17
CA ALA A 142 -4.48 5.93 2.30
C ALA A 142 -5.30 4.70 2.75
N PHE A 143 -6.59 4.72 2.44
CA PHE A 143 -7.51 3.63 2.77
C PHE A 143 -8.22 3.14 1.52
N LEU A 144 -8.39 1.82 1.44
CA LEU A 144 -9.15 1.15 0.40
C LEU A 144 -10.24 0.33 1.07
N CYS A 145 -11.40 0.95 1.25
CA CYS A 145 -12.55 0.36 1.92
C CYS A 145 -13.49 -0.30 0.91
N HIS A 146 -13.88 -1.54 1.16
CA HIS A 146 -14.89 -2.24 0.37
C HIS A 146 -16.29 -2.12 1.01
N ASN A 147 -17.33 -2.42 0.22
CA ASN A 147 -18.71 -2.07 0.54
C ASN A 147 -19.61 -3.29 0.81
N ASP A 148 -19.04 -4.42 1.18
CA ASP A 148 -19.75 -5.70 1.34
C ASP A 148 -20.87 -5.62 2.39
N LEU A 149 -20.70 -4.76 3.40
CA LEU A 149 -21.74 -4.45 4.41
C LEU A 149 -22.45 -3.10 4.20
N GLY A 150 -22.21 -2.40 3.08
CA GLY A 150 -22.75 -1.06 2.85
C GLY A 150 -22.05 0.06 3.65
N LEU A 151 -20.86 -0.21 4.21
CA LEU A 151 -20.15 0.67 5.15
C LEU A 151 -18.90 1.33 4.56
N ALA A 152 -18.59 1.19 3.27
CA ALA A 152 -17.32 1.68 2.69
C ALA A 152 -17.09 3.18 2.95
N THR A 153 -18.12 4.00 2.71
CA THR A 153 -18.04 5.45 2.92
C THR A 153 -17.87 5.80 4.39
N ALA A 154 -18.60 5.11 5.29
CA ALA A 154 -18.48 5.33 6.72
C ALA A 154 -17.08 4.94 7.24
N ASN A 155 -16.53 3.82 6.77
CA ASN A 155 -15.16 3.39 7.06
C ASN A 155 -14.12 4.37 6.52
N THR A 156 -14.38 5.02 5.37
CA THR A 156 -13.45 6.00 4.78
C THR A 156 -13.40 7.31 5.58
N ILE A 157 -14.49 7.68 6.27
CA ILE A 157 -14.60 8.92 7.06
C ILE A 157 -14.09 8.74 8.50
N ALA A 158 -14.26 7.54 9.06
CA ALA A 158 -13.89 7.20 10.44
C ALA A 158 -12.38 7.33 10.71
#